data_AF-A0A536I679-F1
#
_entry.id   AF-A0A536I679-F1
#
_cell.length_a   1.000
_cell.length_b   1.000
_cell.length_c   1.000
_cell.angle_alpha   90.00
_cell.angle_beta   90.00
_cell.angle_gamma   90.00
#
_symmetry.space_group_name_H-M   'P 1'
#
loop_
_entity.id
_entity.type
_entity.pdbx_description
1 polymer ?
#
loop_
_entity_poly.entity_id
_entity_poly.type
_entity_poly.pdbx_seq_one_letter_code
_entity_poly.pdbx_strand_id
1 'polypeptide(L)'
;MTLGRPLAVVLLALLPTALLAWLLADPARNGPFNIPLEHFVITSNVSIVAAVVAFLVARSALQAGHYPTLLVALGFGCMAGLFAVHGLSTPGVLLRGDRAP
;
A
#
# COMPACT_ATOMS: atom_id res chain seq x y z
N MET A 1 26.20 11.43 15.65
CA MET A 1 25.40 10.67 14.67
C MET A 1 26.05 10.81 13.30
N THR A 2 26.66 9.77 12.77
CA THR A 2 27.37 9.82 11.47
C THR A 2 26.38 9.95 10.33
N LEU A 3 26.56 10.95 9.46
CA LEU A 3 25.71 11.29 8.31
C LEU A 3 25.40 10.09 7.38
N GLY A 4 26.23 9.04 7.40
CA GLY A 4 26.02 7.83 6.61
C GLY A 4 24.75 7.03 6.95
N ARG A 5 24.28 7.03 8.21
CA ARG A 5 23.05 6.29 8.60
C ARG A 5 21.77 6.92 8.02
N PRO A 6 21.49 8.22 8.19
CA PRO A 6 20.31 8.82 7.58
C PRO A 6 20.35 8.75 6.06
N LEU A 7 21.54 8.89 5.45
CA LEU A 7 21.69 8.77 4.00
C LEU A 7 21.38 7.35 3.50
N ALA A 8 21.82 6.31 4.21
CA ALA A 8 21.49 4.93 3.88
C ALA A 8 19.97 4.66 3.97
N VAL A 9 19.28 5.22 4.96
CA VAL A 9 17.82 5.09 5.09
C VAL A 9 17.10 5.76 3.92
N VAL A 10 17.54 6.96 3.52
CA VAL A 10 16.96 7.67 2.37
C VAL A 10 17.16 6.87 1.08
N LEU A 11 18.38 6.37 0.83
CA LEU A 11 18.66 5.54 -0.34
C LEU A 11 17.82 4.27 -0.37
N LEU A 12 17.66 3.61 0.79
CA LEU A 12 16.83 2.42 0.90
C LEU A 12 15.33 2.73 0.66
N ALA A 13 14.84 3.85 1.18
CA ALA A 13 13.46 4.29 0.98
C ALA A 13 13.15 4.69 -0.48
N LEU A 14 14.16 5.14 -1.24
CA LEU A 14 14.03 5.49 -2.65
C LEU A 14 14.15 4.30 -3.59
N LEU A 15 14.61 3.15 -3.10
CA LEU A 15 14.83 1.94 -3.92
C LEU A 15 13.57 1.49 -4.69
N PRO A 16 12.36 1.42 -4.10
CA PRO A 16 11.16 1.02 -4.85
C PRO A 16 10.84 1.98 -6.01
N THR A 17 11.03 3.28 -5.79
CA THR A 17 10.79 4.32 -6.80
C THR A 17 11.82 4.26 -7.92
N ALA A 18 13.08 4.00 -7.59
CA ALA A 18 14.14 3.83 -8.58
C ALA A 18 13.92 2.57 -9.43
N LEU A 19 13.53 1.46 -8.80
CA LEU A 19 13.17 0.22 -9.50
C LEU A 19 11.97 0.43 -10.42
N LEU A 20 10.93 1.12 -9.94
CA LEU A 20 9.76 1.47 -10.74
C LEU A 20 10.14 2.32 -11.94
N ALA A 21 10.94 3.37 -11.75
CA ALA A 21 11.41 4.22 -12.85
C ALA A 21 12.22 3.42 -13.89
N TRP A 22 13.05 2.48 -13.45
CA TRP A 22 13.80 1.59 -14.34
C TRP A 22 12.88 0.64 -15.14
N LEU A 23 11.85 0.06 -14.50
CA LEU A 23 10.85 -0.76 -15.18
C LEU A 23 10.06 0.04 -16.23
N LEU A 24 9.68 1.28 -15.90
CA LEU A 24 8.93 2.14 -16.83
C LEU A 24 9.77 2.63 -18.03
N ALA A 25 11.10 2.62 -17.92
CA ALA A 25 11.98 3.10 -18.98
C ALA A 25 12.03 2.17 -20.21
N ASP A 26 11.66 0.89 -20.06
CA ASP A 26 11.62 -0.07 -21.17
C ASP A 26 10.40 -1.00 -21.07
N PRO A 27 9.40 -0.85 -21.97
CA PRO A 27 8.21 -1.69 -22.01
C PRO A 27 8.52 -3.19 -22.14
N ALA A 28 9.64 -3.58 -22.76
CA ALA A 28 10.02 -4.99 -22.89
C ALA A 28 10.38 -5.62 -21.53
N ARG A 29 10.80 -4.81 -20.54
CA ARG A 29 11.08 -5.26 -19.16
C ARG A 29 9.84 -5.19 -18.27
N ASN A 30 8.78 -4.53 -18.72
CA ASN A 30 7.55 -4.30 -17.96
C ASN A 30 6.35 -4.98 -18.64
N GLY A 31 6.53 -6.26 -18.97
CA GLY A 31 5.44 -7.09 -19.51
C GLY A 31 4.31 -7.28 -18.48
N PRO A 32 3.06 -7.53 -18.94
CA PRO A 32 1.94 -7.72 -18.05
C PRO A 32 2.05 -9.04 -17.26
N PHE A 33 2.20 -8.94 -15.94
CA PHE A 33 2.09 -10.09 -15.02
C PHE A 33 0.66 -10.20 -14.51
N ASN A 34 -0.13 -11.12 -15.08
CA ASN A 34 -1.51 -11.35 -14.65
C ASN A 34 -1.58 -12.47 -13.61
N ILE A 35 -1.52 -12.08 -12.33
CA ILE A 35 -1.57 -12.97 -11.16
C ILE A 35 -2.68 -12.50 -10.18
N PRO A 36 -3.96 -12.66 -10.56
CA PRO A 36 -5.07 -11.97 -9.89
C PRO A 36 -5.29 -12.46 -8.46
N LEU A 37 -5.01 -13.74 -8.15
CA LEU A 37 -5.15 -14.27 -6.81
C LEU A 37 -4.10 -13.66 -5.87
N GLU A 38 -2.84 -13.65 -6.29
CA GLU A 38 -1.72 -13.08 -5.54
C GLU A 38 -1.92 -11.59 -5.32
N HIS A 39 -2.36 -10.86 -6.36
CA HIS A 39 -2.69 -9.44 -6.28
C HIS A 39 -3.79 -9.18 -5.24
N PHE A 40 -4.87 -9.97 -5.26
CA PHE A 40 -5.96 -9.88 -4.28
C PHE A 40 -5.49 -10.17 -2.86
N VAL A 41 -4.71 -11.24 -2.66
CA VAL A 41 -4.22 -11.64 -1.33
C VAL A 41 -3.31 -10.57 -0.76
N ILE A 42 -2.34 -10.07 -1.52
CA ILE A 42 -1.40 -9.05 -1.04
C ILE A 42 -2.13 -7.76 -0.71
N THR A 43 -2.97 -7.26 -1.63
CA THR A 43 -3.68 -5.98 -1.44
C THR A 43 -4.66 -6.04 -0.25
N SER A 44 -5.34 -7.16 -0.04
CA SER A 44 -6.23 -7.38 1.10
C SER A 44 -5.46 -7.41 2.43
N ASN A 45 -4.32 -8.10 2.48
CA ASN A 45 -3.47 -8.12 3.68
C ASN A 45 -2.92 -6.73 4.02
N VAL A 46 -2.47 -5.98 3.01
CA VAL A 46 -2.01 -4.59 3.20
C VAL A 46 -3.14 -3.72 3.77
N SER A 47 -4.37 -3.88 3.26
CA SER A 47 -5.54 -3.18 3.78
C SER A 47 -5.79 -3.48 5.26
N ILE A 48 -5.76 -4.76 5.66
CA ILE A 48 -5.95 -5.19 7.05
C ILE A 48 -4.87 -4.61 7.96
N VAL A 49 -3.60 -4.69 7.56
CA VAL A 49 -2.49 -4.12 8.33
C VAL A 49 -2.65 -2.61 8.48
N ALA A 50 -2.99 -1.90 7.40
CA ALA A 50 -3.24 -0.47 7.45
C ALA A 50 -4.41 -0.12 8.38
N ALA A 51 -5.49 -0.90 8.39
CA ALA A 51 -6.62 -0.71 9.29
C ALA A 51 -6.23 -0.90 10.76
N VAL A 52 -5.43 -1.93 11.06
CA VAL A 52 -4.91 -2.18 12.41
C VAL A 52 -4.02 -1.01 12.86
N VAL A 53 -3.11 -0.55 12.01
CA VAL A 53 -2.25 0.60 12.32
C VAL A 53 -3.08 1.87 12.52
N ALA A 54 -4.04 2.16 11.65
CA ALA A 54 -4.96 3.29 11.78
C ALA A 54 -5.68 3.27 13.14
N PHE A 55 -6.22 2.11 13.53
CA PHE A 55 -6.91 1.92 14.80
C PHE A 55 -5.97 2.15 16.00
N LEU A 56 -4.78 1.55 16.00
CA LEU A 56 -3.82 1.68 17.08
C LEU A 56 -3.33 3.13 17.23
N VAL A 57 -3.03 3.80 16.12
CA VAL A 57 -2.60 5.21 16.12
C VAL A 57 -3.73 6.10 16.62
N ALA A 58 -4.96 5.92 16.12
CA ALA A 58 -6.12 6.69 16.58
C ALA A 58 -6.35 6.52 18.09
N ARG A 59 -6.34 5.27 18.58
CA ARG A 59 -6.48 4.97 20.00
C ARG A 59 -5.40 5.64 20.84
N SER A 60 -4.13 5.57 20.43
CA SER A 60 -3.04 6.21 21.15
C SER A 60 -3.14 7.74 21.15
N ALA A 61 -3.55 8.34 20.02
CA ALA A 61 -3.69 9.79 19.88
C ALA A 61 -4.78 10.34 20.78
N LEU A 62 -5.93 9.64 20.84
CA LEU A 62 -7.05 9.99 21.72
C LEU A 62 -6.66 9.85 23.21
N GLN A 63 -5.95 8.78 23.58
CA GLN A 63 -5.49 8.59 24.96
C GLN A 63 -4.48 9.65 25.39
N ALA A 64 -3.62 10.11 24.48
CA ALA A 64 -2.61 11.12 24.75
C ALA A 64 -3.13 12.56 24.61
N GLY A 65 -4.37 12.78 24.13
CA GLY A 65 -4.91 14.11 23.83
C GLY A 65 -4.22 14.83 22.66
N HIS A 66 -3.40 14.13 21.87
CA HIS A 66 -2.64 14.69 20.75
C HIS A 66 -3.40 14.52 19.43
N TYR A 67 -4.39 15.39 19.20
CA TYR A 67 -5.26 15.36 18.03
C TYR A 67 -4.57 15.46 16.65
N PRO A 68 -3.42 16.15 16.46
CA PRO A 68 -2.73 16.15 15.18
C PRO A 68 -2.33 14.75 14.70
N THR A 69 -2.03 13.83 15.63
CA THR A 69 -1.69 12.44 15.31
C THR A 69 -2.89 11.66 14.73
N LEU A 70 -4.12 12.16 14.89
CA LEU A 70 -5.29 11.59 14.20
C LEU A 70 -5.22 11.77 12.68
N LEU A 71 -4.51 12.78 12.17
CA LEU A 71 -4.27 12.90 10.72
C LEU A 71 -3.43 11.75 10.19
N VAL A 72 -2.49 11.25 10.98
CA VAL A 72 -1.69 10.06 10.65
C VAL A 72 -2.58 8.81 10.64
N ALA A 73 -3.43 8.65 11.67
CA ALA A 73 -4.40 7.57 11.70
C ALA A 73 -5.36 7.61 10.50
N LEU A 74 -5.83 8.79 10.12
CA LEU A 74 -6.67 8.99 8.94
C LEU A 74 -5.95 8.60 7.66
N GLY A 75 -4.67 8.96 7.52
CA GLY A 75 -3.84 8.53 6.37
C GLY A 75 -3.79 7.01 6.23
N PHE A 76 -3.53 6.29 7.32
CA PHE A 76 -3.58 4.82 7.32
C PHE A 76 -4.99 4.27 7.06
N GLY A 77 -6.03 4.93 7.58
CA GLY A 77 -7.42 4.56 7.33
C GLY A 77 -7.82 4.69 5.85
N CYS A 78 -7.40 5.79 5.21
CA CYS A 78 -7.57 5.99 3.77
C CYS A 78 -6.84 4.90 2.97
N MET A 79 -5.59 4.57 3.33
CA MET A 79 -4.88 3.46 2.69
C MET A 79 -5.63 2.13 2.87
N ALA A 80 -6.12 1.83 4.08
CA ALA A 80 -6.91 0.63 4.32
C ALA A 80 -8.13 0.55 3.39
N GLY A 81 -8.92 1.63 3.29
CA GLY A 81 -10.09 1.69 2.44
C GLY A 81 -9.77 1.56 0.95
N LEU A 82 -8.76 2.30 0.46
CA LEU A 82 -8.35 2.26 -0.95
C LEU A 82 -7.82 0.88 -1.35
N PHE A 83 -6.98 0.26 -0.53
CA PHE A 83 -6.48 -1.09 -0.79
C PHE A 83 -7.58 -2.15 -0.69
N ALA A 84 -8.56 -1.99 0.20
CA ALA A 84 -9.72 -2.89 0.25
C ALA A 84 -10.52 -2.82 -1.04
N VAL A 85 -10.92 -1.62 -1.48
CA VAL A 85 -11.70 -1.45 -2.72
C VAL A 85 -10.90 -1.92 -3.92
N HIS A 86 -9.60 -1.59 -3.98
CA HIS A 86 -8.71 -2.02 -5.06
C HIS A 86 -8.59 -3.54 -5.13
N GLY A 87 -8.34 -4.21 -4.00
CA GLY A 87 -8.29 -5.66 -3.91
C GLY A 87 -9.63 -6.29 -4.32
N LEU A 88 -10.74 -5.86 -3.73
CA LEU A 88 -12.08 -6.33 -4.08
C LEU A 88 -12.42 -6.15 -5.57
N SER A 89 -11.86 -5.11 -6.20
CA SER A 89 -12.02 -4.81 -7.63
C SER A 89 -11.20 -5.71 -8.56
N THR A 90 -10.36 -6.61 -8.02
CA THR A 90 -9.50 -7.50 -8.81
C THR A 90 -10.37 -8.48 -9.62
N PRO A 91 -10.32 -8.42 -10.96
CA PRO A 91 -11.14 -9.27 -11.81
C PRO A 91 -10.78 -10.76 -11.64
N GLY A 92 -11.80 -11.63 -11.71
CA GLY A 92 -11.59 -13.08 -11.72
C GLY A 92 -11.38 -13.72 -10.33
N VAL A 93 -11.37 -12.94 -9.24
CA VAL A 93 -11.36 -13.47 -7.87
C VAL A 93 -12.74 -13.35 -7.22
N LEU A 94 -13.22 -12.12 -6.99
CA LEU A 94 -14.54 -11.85 -6.40
C LEU A 94 -15.52 -11.24 -7.41
N LEU A 95 -15.06 -10.28 -8.21
CA LEU A 95 -15.80 -9.80 -9.38
C LEU A 95 -15.60 -10.81 -10.53
N ARG A 96 -16.52 -11.78 -10.60
CA ARG A 96 -16.69 -12.63 -11.77
C ARG A 96 -17.43 -11.80 -12.81
N GLY A 97 -16.68 -11.06 -13.61
CA GLY A 97 -17.24 -10.38 -14.77
C GLY A 97 -17.62 -11.40 -15.82
N ASP A 98 -18.83 -11.96 -15.73
CA ASP A 98 -19.47 -12.58 -16.89
C ASP A 98 -19.78 -11.46 -17.89
N ARG A 99 -18.78 -11.09 -18.70
CA ARG A 99 -19.10 -10.57 -20.02
C ARG A 99 -19.58 -11.79 -20.81
N ALA A 100 -20.89 -11.97 -20.86
CA ALA A 100 -21.52 -12.75 -21.92
C ALA A 100 -20.96 -12.28 -23.28
N PRO A 101 -20.71 -13.21 -24.21
CA PRO A 101 -19.99 -12.94 -25.47
C PRO A 101 -20.63 -11.85 -26.33
#